data_AF-A0A2N5ZSX6-F1
#
_entry.id   AF-A0A2N5ZSX6-F1
#
_cell.length_a   1.000
_cell.length_b   1.000
_cell.length_c   1.000
_cell.angle_alpha   90.00
_cell.angle_beta   90.00
_cell.angle_gamma   90.00
#
_symmetry.space_group_name_H-M   'P 1'
#
loop_
_entity.id
_entity.type
_entity.pdbx_description
1 polymer ?
#
loop_
_entity_poly.entity_id
_entity_poly.type
_entity_poly.pdbx_seq_one_letter_code
_entity_poly.pdbx_strand_id
1 'polypeptide(L)'
;MFKKHFLAPLTIVFFSFFVSLFLFAPVSFKNVALALNLADYNKSPGDQLTNNDWNRLSDDFVAKSGDTMTGPLLLPSSTPSSSNEAVSKDYVDNMALVLGPSGDQYKMYCDHGPVGGWTSYGTAGSATVATVVDSSASGFSSVIRYFVSLTGSNVAPTLGQNTIYNMTSNSFELHIVYADWHGEFNPFTGDQANTWGWQVHWCAVGY
;
A
#
# COMPACT_ATOMS: atom_id res chain seq x y z
N MET A 1 46.77 39.76 -66.56
CA MET A 1 46.20 38.52 -67.15
C MET A 1 47.00 37.33 -66.60
N PHE A 2 46.71 36.91 -65.37
CA PHE A 2 47.50 35.90 -64.65
C PHE A 2 46.75 34.54 -64.60
N LYS A 3 47.49 33.52 -65.04
CA LYS A 3 47.27 32.05 -64.98
C LYS A 3 46.09 31.55 -64.12
N LYS A 4 45.05 31.02 -64.79
CA LYS A 4 43.95 30.23 -64.17
C LYS A 4 44.11 28.70 -64.29
N HIS A 5 45.23 28.17 -64.80
CA HIS A 5 45.34 26.74 -65.15
C HIS A 5 46.05 25.82 -64.14
N PHE A 6 46.37 26.27 -62.92
CA PHE A 6 47.17 25.47 -61.99
C PHE A 6 46.42 24.87 -60.77
N LEU A 7 45.11 25.12 -60.63
CA LEU A 7 44.33 24.69 -59.45
C LEU A 7 43.58 23.35 -59.63
N ALA A 8 43.38 22.88 -60.87
CA ALA A 8 42.62 21.65 -61.14
C ALA A 8 43.29 20.32 -60.70
N PRO A 9 44.62 20.12 -60.79
CA PRO A 9 45.21 18.85 -60.38
C PRO A 9 45.31 18.70 -58.85
N LEU A 10 45.38 19.82 -58.11
CA LEU A 10 45.51 19.79 -56.65
C LEU A 10 44.20 19.33 -55.97
N THR A 11 43.05 19.71 -56.50
CA THR A 11 41.75 19.30 -55.95
C THR A 11 41.47 17.82 -56.18
N ILE A 12 41.89 17.26 -57.31
CA ILE A 12 41.71 15.82 -57.61
C ILE A 12 42.56 14.95 -56.67
N VAL A 13 43.80 15.34 -56.40
CA VAL A 13 44.69 14.63 -55.46
C VAL A 13 44.18 14.72 -54.02
N PHE A 14 43.63 15.87 -53.63
CA PHE A 14 43.05 16.04 -52.29
C PHE A 14 41.79 15.20 -52.09
N PHE A 15 40.95 15.10 -53.13
CA PHE A 15 39.73 14.29 -53.09
C PHE A 15 40.03 12.79 -53.07
N SER A 16 41.02 12.32 -53.85
CA SER A 16 41.42 10.91 -53.83
C SER A 16 42.09 10.51 -52.51
N PHE A 17 42.86 11.39 -51.88
CA PHE A 17 43.42 11.15 -50.55
C PHE A 17 42.30 11.00 -49.50
N PHE A 18 41.31 11.89 -49.49
CA PHE A 18 40.17 11.81 -48.55
C PHE A 18 39.29 10.57 -48.75
N VAL A 19 39.03 10.18 -50.01
CA VAL A 19 38.26 8.96 -50.32
C VAL A 19 39.04 7.71 -49.89
N SER A 20 40.37 7.69 -50.09
CA SER A 20 41.20 6.56 -49.63
C SER A 20 41.28 6.49 -48.10
N LEU A 21 41.30 7.64 -47.42
CA LEU A 21 41.29 7.69 -45.95
C LEU A 21 39.97 7.13 -45.39
N PHE A 22 38.84 7.31 -46.07
CA PHE A 22 37.54 6.75 -45.66
C PHE A 22 37.34 5.27 -46.05
N LEU A 23 37.90 4.82 -47.18
CA LEU A 23 37.76 3.43 -47.63
C LEU A 23 38.73 2.46 -46.92
N PHE A 24 39.85 2.98 -46.41
CA PHE A 24 40.90 2.15 -45.77
C PHE A 24 41.17 2.49 -44.30
N ALA A 25 40.52 3.50 -43.71
CA ALA A 25 40.53 3.61 -42.26
C ALA A 25 39.71 2.43 -41.69
N PRO A 26 40.30 1.55 -40.86
CA PRO A 26 39.54 0.54 -40.15
C PRO A 26 38.68 1.26 -39.11
N VAL A 27 37.48 1.69 -39.51
CA VAL A 27 36.44 2.08 -38.56
C VAL A 27 36.05 0.77 -37.87
N SER A 28 36.64 0.53 -36.70
CA SER A 28 36.30 -0.63 -35.88
C SER A 28 34.89 -0.43 -35.35
N PHE A 29 33.90 -0.95 -36.09
CA PHE A 29 32.50 -0.98 -35.67
C PHE A 29 32.27 -1.72 -34.35
N LYS A 30 33.28 -2.43 -33.84
CA LYS A 30 33.25 -3.04 -32.50
C LYS A 30 32.99 -2.03 -31.39
N ASN A 31 33.34 -0.74 -31.57
CA ASN A 31 33.13 0.29 -30.55
C ASN A 31 31.85 1.10 -30.75
N VAL A 32 31.20 1.03 -31.93
CA VAL A 32 29.92 1.74 -32.16
C VAL A 32 28.75 0.98 -31.51
N ALA A 33 28.89 -0.33 -31.33
CA ALA A 33 27.89 -1.16 -30.64
C ALA A 33 27.92 -1.04 -29.10
N LEU A 34 28.89 -0.33 -28.50
CA LEU A 34 28.97 -0.14 -27.04
C LEU A 34 28.13 1.03 -26.50
N ALA A 35 27.53 1.85 -27.37
CA ALA A 35 26.92 3.12 -26.93
C ALA A 35 25.40 3.16 -26.97
N LEU A 36 24.72 2.10 -27.41
CA LEU A 36 23.27 2.10 -27.57
C LEU A 36 22.67 0.85 -26.93
N ASN A 37 22.15 1.06 -25.72
CA ASN A 37 21.31 0.18 -24.91
C ASN A 37 22.08 -0.62 -23.84
N LEU A 38 22.03 -0.11 -22.62
CA LEU A 38 22.61 -0.69 -21.42
C LEU A 38 21.92 -2.02 -21.09
N ALA A 39 22.66 -3.09 -21.29
CA ALA A 39 22.40 -4.43 -20.82
C ALA A 39 23.48 -4.74 -19.78
N ASP A 40 23.10 -4.88 -18.51
CA ASP A 40 23.97 -5.04 -17.33
C ASP A 40 24.57 -3.73 -16.75
N TYR A 41 23.81 -3.09 -15.84
CA TYR A 41 24.15 -1.81 -15.18
C TYR A 41 25.23 -1.91 -14.09
N ASN A 42 25.76 -3.10 -13.81
CA ASN A 42 26.76 -3.29 -12.75
C ASN A 42 28.21 -3.28 -13.27
N LYS A 43 28.43 -3.10 -14.58
CA LYS A 43 29.78 -3.00 -15.15
C LYS A 43 30.31 -1.58 -15.10
N SER A 44 31.62 -1.46 -14.85
CA SER A 44 32.26 -0.16 -14.81
C SER A 44 32.39 0.42 -16.22
N PRO A 45 32.38 1.76 -16.38
CA PRO A 45 32.62 2.37 -17.67
C PRO A 45 33.94 1.88 -18.28
N GLY A 46 33.86 1.24 -19.45
CA GLY A 46 35.02 0.70 -20.19
C GLY A 46 35.14 -0.83 -20.18
N ASP A 47 34.33 -1.54 -19.39
CA ASP A 47 34.27 -3.00 -19.44
C ASP A 47 33.69 -3.48 -20.78
N GLN A 48 34.24 -4.57 -21.33
CA GLN A 48 33.71 -5.18 -22.54
C GLN A 48 32.46 -6.01 -22.24
N LEU A 49 31.36 -5.72 -22.95
CA LEU A 49 30.20 -6.60 -22.99
C LEU A 49 30.54 -7.86 -23.79
N THR A 50 30.22 -9.01 -23.22
CA THR A 50 30.37 -10.34 -23.80
C THR A 50 29.02 -10.83 -24.30
N ASN A 51 29.02 -11.85 -25.16
CA ASN A 51 27.77 -12.50 -25.62
C ASN A 51 26.93 -13.05 -24.47
N ASN A 52 27.56 -13.40 -23.35
CA ASN A 52 26.84 -13.90 -22.17
C ASN A 52 26.06 -12.77 -21.47
N ASP A 53 26.54 -11.53 -21.53
CA ASP A 53 25.83 -10.39 -20.93
C ASP A 53 24.56 -10.06 -21.73
N TRP A 54 24.62 -10.18 -23.06
CA TRP A 54 23.45 -10.04 -23.94
C TRP A 54 22.38 -11.10 -23.69
N ASN A 55 22.80 -12.32 -23.39
CA ASN A 55 21.87 -13.43 -23.12
C ASN A 55 21.22 -13.35 -21.73
N ARG A 56 21.67 -12.45 -20.86
CA ARG A 56 21.11 -12.24 -19.51
C ARG A 56 20.10 -11.10 -19.43
N LEU A 57 19.90 -10.37 -20.54
CA LEU A 57 18.92 -9.28 -20.62
C LEU A 57 17.48 -9.70 -20.29
N SER A 58 17.11 -10.96 -20.55
CA SER A 58 15.80 -11.47 -20.19
C SER A 58 15.59 -11.58 -18.68
N ASP A 59 16.66 -11.62 -17.89
CA ASP A 59 16.61 -11.83 -16.45
C ASP A 59 16.59 -10.50 -15.68
N ASP A 60 17.02 -9.41 -16.33
CA ASP A 60 17.13 -8.06 -15.72
C ASP A 60 15.84 -7.24 -15.88
N PHE A 61 14.95 -7.59 -16.81
CA PHE A 61 13.75 -6.81 -17.12
C PHE A 61 12.49 -7.65 -17.12
N VAL A 62 11.44 -7.09 -16.54
CA VAL A 62 10.10 -7.67 -16.60
C VAL A 62 9.52 -7.46 -18.00
N ALA A 63 9.00 -8.51 -18.62
CA ALA A 63 8.34 -8.41 -19.91
C ALA A 63 7.09 -7.51 -19.84
N LYS A 64 6.83 -6.75 -20.91
CA LYS A 64 5.63 -5.88 -20.99
C LYS A 64 4.30 -6.64 -20.83
N SER A 65 4.30 -7.95 -21.09
CA SER A 65 3.13 -8.81 -20.96
C SER A 65 3.54 -10.23 -20.60
N GLY A 66 2.88 -10.80 -19.59
CA GLY A 66 2.95 -12.25 -19.31
C GLY A 66 4.24 -12.72 -18.63
N ASP A 67 4.79 -11.92 -17.73
CA ASP A 67 5.95 -12.32 -16.91
C ASP A 67 5.53 -12.82 -15.52
N THR A 68 6.41 -13.54 -14.83
CA THR A 68 6.25 -13.98 -13.44
C THR A 68 7.50 -13.68 -12.64
N MET A 69 7.37 -12.82 -11.63
CA MET A 69 8.47 -12.51 -10.72
C MET A 69 8.55 -13.51 -9.57
N THR A 70 9.76 -13.89 -9.18
CA THR A 70 10.04 -14.61 -7.93
C THR A 70 10.53 -13.63 -6.88
N GLY A 71 9.65 -13.27 -5.93
CA GLY A 71 9.95 -12.33 -4.84
C GLY A 71 9.23 -10.98 -4.96
N PRO A 72 9.42 -10.07 -3.97
CA PRO A 72 8.73 -8.78 -3.94
C PRO A 72 9.33 -7.78 -4.94
N LEU A 73 8.45 -7.04 -5.62
CA LEU A 73 8.83 -5.84 -6.38
C LEU A 73 8.88 -4.64 -5.42
N LEU A 74 10.07 -4.08 -5.21
CA LEU A 74 10.24 -2.87 -4.40
C LEU A 74 9.95 -1.64 -5.27
N LEU A 75 8.93 -0.88 -4.88
CA LEU A 75 8.52 0.36 -5.55
C LEU A 75 8.95 1.59 -4.72
N PRO A 76 9.18 2.75 -5.35
CA PRO A 76 9.31 4.00 -4.62
C PRO A 76 8.08 4.26 -3.74
N SER A 77 8.25 4.94 -2.59
CA SER A 77 7.17 5.25 -1.65
C SER A 77 6.22 6.37 -2.11
N SER A 78 6.34 6.84 -3.34
CA SER A 78 5.49 7.88 -3.90
C SER A 78 4.10 7.36 -4.24
N THR A 79 3.09 8.20 -4.03
CA THR A 79 1.72 7.95 -4.49
C THR A 79 1.68 7.80 -6.02
N PRO A 80 1.03 6.75 -6.57
CA PRO A 80 0.86 6.60 -8.00
C PRO A 80 0.09 7.79 -8.61
N SER A 81 0.52 8.24 -9.79
CA SER A 81 -0.05 9.39 -10.48
C SER A 81 -1.01 9.05 -11.61
N SER A 82 -0.97 7.79 -12.07
CA SER A 82 -1.78 7.24 -13.15
C SER A 82 -2.44 5.93 -12.73
N SER A 83 -3.63 5.65 -13.28
CA SER A 83 -4.40 4.44 -12.96
C SER A 83 -3.72 3.13 -13.35
N ASN A 84 -2.72 3.20 -14.23
CA ASN A 84 -2.03 2.02 -14.77
C ASN A 84 -0.63 1.82 -14.14
N GLU A 85 -0.29 2.59 -13.10
CA GLU A 85 0.95 2.39 -12.34
C GLU A 85 0.82 1.21 -11.37
N ALA A 86 1.94 0.52 -11.13
CA ALA A 86 2.03 -0.44 -10.04
C ALA A 86 2.02 0.30 -8.69
N VAL A 87 1.43 -0.31 -7.66
CA VAL A 87 1.29 0.31 -6.34
C VAL A 87 1.99 -0.51 -5.27
N SER A 88 2.62 0.17 -4.30
CA SER A 88 3.21 -0.50 -3.14
C SER A 88 2.10 -0.99 -2.20
N LYS A 89 2.40 -2.00 -1.37
CA LYS A 89 1.47 -2.45 -0.32
C LYS A 89 1.14 -1.31 0.66
N ASP A 90 2.16 -0.54 1.05
CA ASP A 90 2.01 0.60 1.96
C ASP A 90 1.04 1.66 1.39
N TYR A 91 1.08 1.92 0.08
CA TYR A 91 0.10 2.80 -0.56
C TYR A 91 -1.32 2.28 -0.38
N VAL A 92 -1.58 1.01 -0.70
CA VAL A 92 -2.92 0.40 -0.57
C VAL A 92 -3.41 0.39 0.88
N ASP A 93 -2.53 0.06 1.82
CA ASP A 93 -2.86 0.04 3.25
C ASP A 93 -3.20 1.45 3.78
N ASN A 94 -2.56 2.49 3.23
CA ASN A 94 -2.79 3.88 3.59
C ASN A 94 -3.89 4.56 2.75
N MET A 95 -4.42 3.93 1.71
CA MET A 95 -5.53 4.48 0.94
C MET A 95 -6.77 4.57 1.84
N ALA A 96 -7.18 5.79 2.16
CA ALA A 96 -8.44 6.05 2.82
C ALA A 96 -9.59 5.59 1.90
N LEU A 97 -10.45 4.70 2.42
CA LEU A 97 -11.64 4.26 1.71
C LEU A 97 -12.63 5.43 1.64
N VAL A 98 -12.67 6.13 0.50
CA VAL A 98 -13.64 7.21 0.25
C VAL A 98 -15.05 6.62 0.22
N LEU A 99 -15.72 6.61 1.38
CA LEU A 99 -17.11 6.18 1.54
C LEU A 99 -18.03 7.41 1.66
N GLY A 100 -18.13 8.23 0.61
CA GLY A 100 -19.05 9.37 0.67
C GLY A 100 -19.37 9.98 -0.70
N PRO A 101 -20.63 10.37 -0.96
CA PRO A 101 -21.02 11.09 -2.18
C PRO A 101 -20.37 12.48 -2.29
N SER A 102 -19.80 13.00 -1.20
CA SER A 102 -19.10 14.29 -1.11
C SER A 102 -17.61 14.23 -1.45
N GLY A 103 -17.03 13.04 -1.66
CA GLY A 103 -15.59 12.89 -1.91
C GLY A 103 -14.70 13.03 -0.66
N ASP A 104 -15.31 13.08 0.53
CA ASP A 104 -14.58 13.11 1.80
C ASP A 104 -13.81 11.80 2.02
N GLN A 105 -12.54 11.92 2.39
CA GLN A 105 -11.70 10.78 2.73
C GLN A 105 -12.04 10.30 4.14
N TYR A 106 -12.84 9.24 4.23
CA TYR A 106 -13.07 8.54 5.48
C TYR A 106 -12.08 7.38 5.61
N LYS A 107 -11.59 7.16 6.83
CA LYS A 107 -10.77 5.99 7.15
C LYS A 107 -11.60 5.06 8.03
N MET A 108 -11.42 3.76 7.81
CA MET A 108 -11.98 2.75 8.69
C MET A 108 -10.83 2.07 9.42
N TYR A 109 -10.92 2.04 10.75
CA TYR A 109 -9.98 1.34 11.61
C TYR A 109 -10.75 0.31 12.42
N CYS A 110 -10.32 -0.93 12.40
CA CYS A 110 -10.93 -2.02 13.16
C CYS A 110 -9.92 -2.58 14.14
N ASP A 111 -10.36 -2.81 15.36
CA ASP A 111 -9.57 -3.40 16.43
C ASP A 111 -10.50 -4.13 17.41
N HIS A 112 -9.91 -4.75 18.42
CA HIS A 112 -10.63 -5.39 19.51
C HIS A 112 -10.22 -4.76 20.84
N GLY A 113 -11.21 -4.36 21.65
CA GLY A 113 -10.96 -3.90 23.01
C GLY A 113 -10.39 -5.05 23.87
N PRO A 114 -9.64 -4.73 24.95
CA PRO A 114 -9.11 -5.76 25.84
C PRO A 114 -10.22 -6.58 26.52
N VAL A 115 -9.87 -7.80 26.92
CA VAL A 115 -10.69 -8.65 27.79
C VAL A 115 -10.70 -8.03 29.20
N GLY A 116 -11.82 -7.45 29.62
CA GLY A 116 -11.97 -6.91 30.97
C GLY A 116 -12.39 -5.45 31.03
N GLY A 117 -12.86 -5.01 32.20
CA GLY A 117 -13.38 -3.65 32.41
C GLY A 117 -14.90 -3.50 32.30
N TRP A 118 -15.63 -4.62 32.18
CA TRP A 118 -17.09 -4.61 32.28
C TRP A 118 -17.52 -4.13 33.68
N THR A 119 -18.33 -3.08 33.70
CA THR A 119 -18.94 -2.52 34.90
C THR A 119 -20.44 -2.73 34.84
N SER A 120 -21.06 -3.18 35.93
CA SER A 120 -22.52 -3.26 36.00
C SER A 120 -23.10 -1.85 35.96
N TYR A 121 -24.10 -1.61 35.11
CA TYR A 121 -24.68 -0.28 34.93
C TYR A 121 -26.12 -0.24 35.45
N GLY A 122 -26.35 0.53 36.51
CA GLY A 122 -27.66 0.73 37.13
C GLY A 122 -27.75 0.25 38.58
N THR A 123 -28.96 0.27 39.15
CA THR A 123 -29.24 -0.23 40.50
C THR A 123 -28.97 -1.75 40.56
N ALA A 124 -28.66 -2.27 41.76
CA ALA A 124 -28.57 -3.71 41.99
C ALA A 124 -29.82 -4.42 41.41
N GLY A 125 -29.61 -5.37 40.49
CA GLY A 125 -30.68 -6.04 39.75
C GLY A 125 -30.88 -5.58 38.30
N SER A 126 -30.14 -4.58 37.82
CA SER A 126 -30.14 -4.22 36.40
C SER A 126 -29.51 -5.34 35.56
N ALA A 127 -30.16 -5.66 34.43
CA ALA A 127 -29.67 -6.64 33.46
C ALA A 127 -28.75 -5.97 32.42
N THR A 128 -28.00 -4.95 32.84
CA THR A 128 -27.21 -4.10 31.95
C THR A 128 -25.77 -4.01 32.44
N VAL A 129 -24.84 -4.27 31.54
CA VAL A 129 -23.41 -3.99 31.76
C VAL A 129 -22.94 -2.98 30.74
N ALA A 130 -21.97 -2.17 31.17
CA ALA A 130 -21.30 -1.20 30.32
C ALA A 130 -19.79 -1.41 30.35
N THR A 131 -19.14 -1.11 29.24
CA THR A 131 -17.68 -1.01 29.18
C THR A 131 -17.29 0.22 28.37
N VAL A 132 -16.22 0.89 28.80
CA VAL A 132 -15.61 1.97 28.03
C VAL A 132 -14.58 1.34 27.09
N VAL A 133 -14.78 1.52 25.80
CA VAL A 133 -13.87 1.04 24.76
C VAL A 133 -12.94 2.19 24.38
N ASP A 134 -11.63 1.97 24.54
CA ASP A 134 -10.59 2.86 24.04
C ASP A 134 -10.41 2.65 22.53
N SER A 135 -10.59 3.71 21.77
CA SER A 135 -10.43 3.74 20.31
C SER A 135 -9.31 4.68 19.86
N SER A 136 -8.46 5.15 20.78
CA SER A 136 -7.35 6.06 20.49
C SER A 136 -6.35 5.49 19.47
N ALA A 137 -6.24 4.16 19.36
CA ALA A 137 -5.43 3.47 18.35
C ALA A 137 -5.87 3.75 16.90
N SER A 138 -7.12 4.18 16.69
CA SER A 138 -7.61 4.61 15.38
C SER A 138 -6.92 5.86 14.85
N GLY A 139 -6.37 6.70 15.74
CA GLY A 139 -5.70 7.95 15.38
C GLY A 139 -6.61 9.00 14.74
N PHE A 140 -7.93 8.83 14.80
CA PHE A 140 -8.87 9.77 14.21
C PHE A 140 -8.97 11.04 15.05
N SER A 141 -9.02 12.19 14.37
CA SER A 141 -9.32 13.49 14.99
C SER A 141 -10.81 13.60 15.34
N SER A 142 -11.65 12.79 14.70
CA SER A 142 -13.08 12.66 14.98
C SER A 142 -13.64 11.35 14.43
N VAL A 143 -14.59 10.77 15.15
CA VAL A 143 -15.29 9.55 14.72
C VAL A 143 -16.73 9.87 14.38
N ILE A 144 -17.15 9.45 13.20
CA ILE A 144 -18.51 9.61 12.68
C ILE A 144 -19.39 8.46 13.14
N ARG A 145 -18.83 7.25 13.15
CA ARG A 145 -19.58 6.04 13.46
C ARG A 145 -18.67 4.95 14.01
N TYR A 146 -19.19 4.22 14.98
CA TYR A 146 -18.65 2.95 15.41
C TYR A 146 -19.57 1.80 14.95
N PHE A 147 -18.95 0.70 14.56
CA PHE A 147 -19.57 -0.60 14.40
C PHE A 147 -19.02 -1.48 15.50
N VAL A 148 -19.90 -2.23 16.18
CA VAL A 148 -19.49 -3.08 17.30
C VAL A 148 -20.05 -4.48 17.11
N SER A 149 -19.27 -5.47 17.50
CA SER A 149 -19.68 -6.86 17.60
C SER A 149 -19.21 -7.41 18.95
N LEU A 150 -20.04 -8.24 19.57
CA LEU A 150 -19.74 -8.89 20.82
C LEU A 150 -19.44 -10.37 20.56
N THR A 151 -18.35 -10.88 21.13
CA THR A 151 -18.01 -12.31 21.09
C THR A 151 -17.78 -12.84 22.50
N GLY A 152 -17.93 -14.15 22.70
CA GLY A 152 -17.77 -14.79 24.01
C GLY A 152 -18.78 -15.93 24.21
N SER A 153 -18.74 -16.56 25.38
CA SER A 153 -19.75 -17.54 25.78
C SER A 153 -21.03 -16.84 26.26
N ASN A 154 -22.20 -17.47 26.11
CA ASN A 154 -23.48 -16.90 26.55
C ASN A 154 -23.77 -15.49 26.00
N VAL A 155 -23.35 -15.19 24.76
CA VAL A 155 -23.68 -13.92 24.08
C VAL A 155 -25.05 -13.97 23.40
N ALA A 156 -25.51 -15.16 22.99
CA ALA A 156 -26.82 -15.38 22.36
C ALA A 156 -28.03 -14.79 23.12
N PRO A 157 -28.07 -14.76 24.46
CA PRO A 157 -29.16 -14.16 25.22
C PRO A 157 -29.09 -12.62 25.31
N THR A 158 -28.13 -11.96 24.66
CA THR A 158 -28.16 -10.49 24.54
C THR A 158 -29.38 -10.09 23.69
N LEU A 159 -30.34 -9.42 24.32
CA LEU A 159 -31.55 -8.94 23.65
C LEU A 159 -31.44 -7.44 23.40
N GLY A 160 -31.77 -7.03 22.17
CA GLY A 160 -31.97 -5.64 21.82
C GLY A 160 -30.77 -4.94 21.20
N GLN A 161 -30.85 -3.61 21.17
CA GLN A 161 -29.83 -2.74 20.60
C GLN A 161 -28.68 -2.57 21.60
N ASN A 162 -27.51 -3.07 21.23
CA ASN A 162 -26.26 -2.59 21.83
C ASN A 162 -26.16 -1.09 21.51
N THR A 163 -26.19 -0.26 22.55
CA THR A 163 -26.25 1.19 22.36
C THR A 163 -24.90 1.80 22.69
N ILE A 164 -24.41 2.61 21.77
CA ILE A 164 -23.15 3.34 21.90
C ILE A 164 -23.45 4.71 22.49
N TYR A 165 -22.85 5.02 23.64
CA TYR A 165 -22.97 6.28 24.36
C TYR A 165 -21.63 7.01 24.41
N ASN A 166 -21.68 8.30 24.74
CA ASN A 166 -20.51 9.12 25.06
C ASN A 166 -19.37 9.01 24.03
N MET A 167 -19.71 8.97 22.74
CA MET A 167 -18.73 8.86 21.67
C MET A 167 -17.81 10.08 21.65
N THR A 168 -16.51 9.80 21.67
CA THR A 168 -15.45 10.77 21.43
C THR A 168 -14.56 10.29 20.28
N SER A 169 -13.56 11.09 19.91
CA SER A 169 -12.56 10.66 18.92
C SER A 169 -11.73 9.45 19.38
N ASN A 170 -11.66 9.22 20.70
CA ASN A 170 -10.72 8.28 21.30
C ASN A 170 -11.41 7.21 22.17
N SER A 171 -12.73 7.28 22.34
CA SER A 171 -13.47 6.30 23.12
C SER A 171 -14.96 6.30 22.81
N PHE A 172 -15.63 5.24 23.23
CA PHE A 172 -17.08 5.20 23.37
C PHE A 172 -17.46 4.27 24.52
N GLU A 173 -18.69 4.42 25.02
CA GLU A 173 -19.24 3.56 26.06
C GLU A 173 -20.26 2.61 25.43
N LEU A 174 -20.07 1.30 25.58
CA LEU A 174 -20.97 0.28 25.05
C LEU A 174 -21.86 -0.25 26.15
N HIS A 175 -23.16 -0.10 26.00
CA HIS A 175 -24.17 -0.65 26.92
C HIS A 175 -24.80 -1.89 26.31
N ILE A 176 -24.80 -2.98 27.08
CA ILE A 176 -25.34 -4.27 26.66
C ILE A 176 -26.39 -4.70 27.66
N VAL A 177 -27.58 -5.03 27.14
CA VAL A 177 -28.67 -5.59 27.91
C VAL A 177 -28.68 -7.10 27.72
N TYR A 178 -28.69 -7.81 28.84
CA TYR A 178 -28.77 -9.26 28.88
C TYR A 178 -30.19 -9.66 29.28
N ALA A 179 -30.75 -10.66 28.62
CA ALA A 179 -31.95 -11.35 29.09
C ALA A 179 -31.68 -12.84 29.00
N ASP A 180 -32.29 -13.66 29.84
CA ASP A 180 -32.08 -15.09 29.71
C ASP A 180 -32.84 -15.69 28.49
N TRP A 181 -32.75 -17.01 28.33
CA TRP A 181 -33.45 -17.75 27.28
C TRP A 181 -34.99 -17.67 27.36
N HIS A 182 -35.54 -17.15 28.45
CA HIS A 182 -36.98 -16.93 28.64
C HIS A 182 -37.37 -15.47 28.41
N GLY A 183 -36.41 -14.61 28.05
CA GLY A 183 -36.62 -13.17 27.89
C GLY A 183 -36.76 -12.43 29.22
N GLU A 184 -36.40 -13.07 30.34
CA GLU A 184 -36.42 -12.45 31.66
C GLU A 184 -35.13 -11.65 31.89
N PHE A 185 -35.27 -10.41 32.33
CA PHE A 185 -34.16 -9.53 32.68
C PHE A 185 -33.59 -9.94 34.03
N ASN A 186 -32.70 -10.92 34.01
CA ASN A 186 -31.98 -11.35 35.22
C ASN A 186 -30.83 -10.39 35.55
N PRO A 187 -30.54 -10.18 36.85
CA PRO A 187 -29.37 -9.42 37.26
C PRO A 187 -28.12 -9.99 36.61
N PHE A 188 -27.42 -9.16 35.85
CA PHE A 188 -26.22 -9.52 35.12
C PHE A 188 -25.08 -8.60 35.54
N THR A 189 -23.94 -9.17 35.91
CA THR A 189 -22.80 -8.40 36.41
C THR A 189 -21.63 -8.38 35.43
N GLY A 190 -20.81 -7.34 35.54
CA GLY A 190 -19.54 -7.27 34.79
C GLY A 190 -18.64 -8.48 35.03
N ASP A 191 -18.63 -9.03 36.25
CA ASP A 191 -17.85 -10.25 36.58
C ASP A 191 -18.31 -11.48 35.82
N GLN A 192 -19.60 -11.62 35.54
CA GLN A 192 -20.11 -12.70 34.69
C GLN A 192 -19.67 -12.50 33.25
N ALA A 193 -19.75 -11.28 32.70
CA ALA A 193 -19.23 -10.96 31.37
C ALA A 193 -17.73 -11.30 31.25
N ASN A 194 -16.94 -10.95 32.27
CA ASN A 194 -15.52 -11.29 32.37
C ASN A 194 -15.31 -12.83 32.37
N THR A 195 -16.08 -13.55 33.19
CA THR A 195 -16.00 -15.02 33.30
C THR A 195 -16.38 -15.72 31.99
N TRP A 196 -17.35 -15.17 31.26
CA TRP A 196 -17.77 -15.68 29.95
C TRP A 196 -16.84 -15.29 28.81
N GLY A 197 -15.77 -14.55 29.09
CA GLY A 197 -14.78 -14.14 28.09
C GLY A 197 -15.37 -13.19 27.04
N TRP A 198 -16.26 -12.29 27.46
CA TRP A 198 -16.85 -11.32 26.55
C TRP A 198 -15.80 -10.34 26.04
N GLN A 199 -15.77 -10.17 24.71
CA GLN A 199 -14.87 -9.27 23.99
C GLN A 199 -15.67 -8.39 23.03
N VAL A 200 -15.31 -7.10 22.99
CA VAL A 200 -15.88 -6.14 22.04
C VAL A 200 -14.94 -5.98 20.86
N HIS A 201 -15.39 -6.38 19.70
CA HIS A 201 -14.76 -6.06 18.42
C HIS A 201 -15.40 -4.79 17.91
N TRP A 202 -14.60 -3.86 17.40
CA TRP A 202 -15.12 -2.59 16.93
C TRP A 202 -14.42 -2.10 15.67
N CYS A 203 -15.15 -1.35 14.87
CA CYS A 203 -14.61 -0.58 13.77
C CYS A 203 -15.07 0.87 13.90
N ALA A 204 -14.14 1.82 13.84
CA ALA A 204 -14.42 3.24 13.78
C ALA A 204 -14.32 3.73 12.34
N VAL A 205 -15.18 4.66 11.96
CA VAL A 205 -15.09 5.43 10.72
C VAL A 205 -14.95 6.90 11.07
N GLY A 206 -13.86 7.53 10.63
CA GLY A 206 -13.48 8.88 11.03
C GLY A 206 -12.53 9.57 10.05
N TYR A 207 -12.06 10.74 10.46
CA TYR A 207 -11.09 11.58 9.73
C TYR A 207 -9.87 11.91 10.61
#